data_AF-A0A6P0SZJ7-F1
#
_entry.id   AF-A0A6P0SZJ7-F1
#
_cell.length_a   1.000
_cell.length_b   1.000
_cell.length_c   1.000
_cell.angle_alpha   90.00
_cell.angle_beta   90.00
_cell.angle_gamma   90.00
#
_symmetry.space_group_name_H-M   'P 1'
#
loop_
_entity.id
_entity.type
_entity.pdbx_description
1 polymer ?
#
loop_
_entity_poly.entity_id
_entity_poly.type
_entity_poly.pdbx_seq_one_letter_code
_entity_poly.pdbx_strand_id
1 'polypeptide(L)'
;MTNGLVIEQNAEFVIDHYDVKVLSYLGQLTVGIHYFEVNFEVNIESTDPSPTTGNLALLRVGSSDGGLSRELQLREKLGNYAMIAELLASTTKDSVVINPRACFQSFPQDLDPPQPPLIRGEPYSKSPERAI
;
A
#
# COMPACT_ATOMS: atom_id res chain seq x y z
N MET A 1 11.71 -24.19 -0.02
CA MET A 1 11.92 -22.74 0.11
C MET A 1 10.87 -22.07 -0.75
N THR A 2 9.74 -21.66 -0.20
CA THR A 2 8.72 -20.94 -0.96
C THR A 2 9.12 -19.47 -1.00
N ASN A 3 9.56 -18.99 -2.16
CA ASN A 3 9.83 -17.57 -2.42
C ASN A 3 8.49 -16.82 -2.37
N GLY A 4 8.10 -16.38 -1.17
CA GLY A 4 6.90 -15.56 -0.98
C GLY A 4 7.09 -14.17 -1.57
N LEU A 5 6.03 -13.60 -2.14
CA LEU A 5 6.05 -12.22 -2.61
C LEU A 5 6.08 -11.29 -1.41
N VAL A 6 7.12 -10.45 -1.30
CA VAL A 6 7.19 -9.41 -0.27
C VAL A 6 6.63 -8.11 -0.86
N ILE A 7 5.66 -7.51 -0.17
CA ILE A 7 5.06 -6.24 -0.56
C ILE A 7 5.46 -5.19 0.48
N GLU A 8 6.26 -4.22 0.00
CA GLU A 8 6.81 -3.12 0.78
C GLU A 8 7.07 -1.90 -0.12
N GLN A 9 7.37 -0.74 0.47
CA GLN A 9 7.67 0.46 -0.32
C GLN A 9 8.84 0.21 -1.28
N ASN A 10 8.71 0.70 -2.51
CA ASN A 10 9.65 0.51 -3.62
C ASN A 10 9.80 -0.94 -4.10
N ALA A 11 9.01 -1.88 -3.59
CA ALA A 11 8.96 -3.23 -4.16
C ALA A 11 8.41 -3.18 -5.59
N GLU A 12 9.02 -3.95 -6.47
CA GLU A 12 8.65 -4.09 -7.87
C GLU A 12 8.36 -5.55 -8.19
N PHE A 13 7.24 -5.81 -8.85
CA PHE A 13 6.83 -7.15 -9.24
C PHE A 13 5.80 -7.11 -10.37
N VAL A 14 5.55 -8.26 -10.98
CA VAL A 14 4.62 -8.39 -12.10
C VAL A 14 3.31 -9.01 -11.65
N ILE A 15 2.19 -8.42 -12.05
CA ILE A 15 0.86 -9.02 -11.99
C ILE A 15 0.31 -9.07 -13.41
N ASP A 16 0.13 -10.28 -13.95
CA ASP A 16 -0.32 -10.48 -15.34
C ASP A 16 0.64 -9.79 -16.34
N HIS A 17 0.16 -8.84 -17.13
CA HIS A 17 0.94 -8.00 -18.05
C HIS A 17 1.25 -6.60 -17.49
N TYR A 18 1.24 -6.43 -16.16
CA TYR A 18 1.54 -5.16 -15.51
C TYR A 18 2.79 -5.24 -14.63
N ASP A 19 3.75 -4.35 -14.89
CA ASP A 19 4.85 -4.07 -13.99
C ASP A 19 4.37 -3.11 -12.91
N VAL A 20 4.40 -3.53 -11.65
CA VAL A 20 3.84 -2.80 -10.51
C VAL A 20 4.97 -2.35 -9.60
N LYS A 21 4.98 -1.06 -9.27
CA LYS A 21 5.88 -0.44 -8.29
C LYS A 21 5.09 0.10 -7.11
N VAL A 22 5.41 -0.37 -5.90
CA VAL A 22 4.76 0.10 -4.67
C VAL A 22 5.30 1.47 -4.26
N LEU A 23 4.42 2.47 -4.16
CA LEU A 23 4.79 3.84 -3.78
C LEU A 23 4.62 4.08 -2.29
N SER A 24 3.48 3.70 -1.73
CA SER A 24 3.14 3.96 -0.33
C SER A 24 2.17 2.92 0.23
N TYR A 25 2.22 2.70 1.55
CA TYR A 25 1.22 1.90 2.26
C TYR A 25 0.15 2.81 2.85
N LEU A 26 -1.10 2.58 2.46
CA LEU A 26 -2.25 3.40 2.83
C LEU A 26 -2.99 2.88 4.08
N GLY A 27 -2.63 1.70 4.58
CA GLY A 27 -3.23 1.11 5.77
C GLY A 27 -4.19 -0.06 5.49
N GLN A 28 -5.03 -0.37 6.48
CA GLN A 28 -6.13 -1.35 6.37
C GLN A 28 -7.47 -0.63 6.57
N LEU A 29 -8.07 -0.14 5.49
CA LEU A 29 -9.39 0.52 5.53
C LEU A 29 -10.52 -0.50 5.75
N THR A 30 -10.32 -1.73 5.28
CA THR A 30 -11.20 -2.87 5.51
C THR A 30 -10.41 -3.94 6.26
N VAL A 31 -11.04 -4.57 7.25
CA VAL A 31 -10.42 -5.63 8.05
C VAL A 31 -9.87 -6.74 7.15
N GLY A 32 -8.58 -7.03 7.28
CA GLY A 32 -7.90 -8.08 6.51
C GLY A 32 -7.58 -7.71 5.06
N ILE A 33 -7.73 -6.44 4.65
CA ILE A 33 -7.30 -5.93 3.35
C ILE A 33 -6.29 -4.80 3.57
N HIS A 34 -5.09 -4.97 3.02
CA HIS A 34 -4.05 -3.95 2.99
C HIS A 34 -4.11 -3.18 1.68
N TYR A 35 -3.95 -1.85 1.79
CA TYR A 35 -4.07 -0.93 0.68
C TYR A 35 -2.72 -0.28 0.41
N PHE A 36 -2.34 -0.23 -0.86
CA PHE A 36 -1.11 0.39 -1.32
C PHE A 36 -1.40 1.29 -2.50
N GLU A 37 -0.76 2.45 -2.51
CA GLU A 37 -0.64 3.25 -3.71
C GLU A 37 0.49 2.66 -4.56
N VAL A 38 0.22 2.43 -5.83
CA VAL A 38 1.20 1.87 -6.76
C VAL A 38 1.24 2.68 -8.04
N ASN A 39 2.41 2.71 -8.64
CA ASN A 39 2.54 3.03 -10.06
C ASN A 39 2.53 1.71 -10.85
N PHE A 40 1.97 1.72 -12.05
CA PHE A 40 2.08 0.58 -12.94
C PHE A 40 2.36 0.97 -14.39
N GLU A 41 3.03 0.06 -15.09
CA GLU A 41 3.29 0.12 -16.52
C GLU A 41 2.78 -1.16 -17.18
N VAL A 42 2.34 -1.05 -18.43
CA VAL A 42 1.83 -2.21 -19.17
C VAL A 42 3.00 -2.86 -19.89
N ASN A 43 3.33 -4.08 -19.49
CA ASN A 43 4.35 -4.91 -20.10
C ASN A 43 3.74 -5.64 -21.31
N ILE A 44 3.52 -4.88 -22.38
CA ILE A 44 3.27 -5.41 -23.72
C ILE A 44 4.53 -5.13 -24.51
N GLU A 45 5.03 -6.10 -25.28
CA GLU A 45 5.99 -5.85 -26.36
C GLU A 45 5.32 -4.97 -27.43
N SER A 46 5.14 -3.69 -27.11
CA SER A 46 4.52 -2.69 -27.96
C SER A 46 5.62 -1.93 -28.68
N THR A 47 5.58 -2.01 -30.01
CA THR A 47 6.51 -1.40 -30.96
C THR A 47 6.49 0.14 -30.96
N ASP A 48 5.64 0.78 -30.16
CA ASP A 48 5.54 2.25 -30.09
C ASP A 48 5.97 2.80 -28.71
N PRO A 49 7.08 3.58 -28.65
CA PRO A 49 7.55 4.22 -27.43
C PRO A 49 6.73 5.50 -27.18
N SER A 50 5.49 5.36 -26.72
CA SER A 50 4.81 6.46 -26.04
C SER A 50 5.32 6.51 -24.60
N PRO A 51 5.72 7.68 -24.05
CA PRO A 51 6.14 7.78 -22.66
C PRO A 51 4.94 7.46 -21.79
N THR A 52 4.87 6.22 -21.29
CA THR A 52 3.83 5.80 -20.37
C THR A 52 4.04 6.58 -19.09
N THR A 53 3.33 7.70 -19.00
CA THR A 53 3.19 8.45 -17.75
C THR A 53 2.63 7.44 -16.77
N GLY A 54 3.44 7.08 -15.76
CA GLY A 54 3.10 6.05 -14.80
C GLY A 54 1.67 6.22 -14.30
N ASN A 55 0.84 5.20 -14.52
CA ASN A 55 -0.55 5.26 -14.13
C ASN A 55 -0.63 4.91 -12.63
N LEU A 56 -1.17 5.83 -11.84
CA LEU A 56 -1.45 5.59 -10.44
C LEU A 56 -2.63 4.61 -10.30
N ALA A 57 -2.47 3.62 -9.41
CA ALA A 57 -3.51 2.66 -9.10
C ALA A 57 -3.52 2.30 -7.61
N LEU A 58 -4.59 1.61 -7.22
CA LEU A 58 -4.78 1.09 -5.87
C LEU A 58 -4.57 -0.43 -5.87
N LEU A 59 -3.47 -0.88 -5.27
CA LEU A 59 -3.24 -2.30 -5.00
C LEU A 59 -3.91 -2.68 -3.69
N ARG A 60 -4.66 -3.78 -3.72
CA ARG A 60 -5.36 -4.37 -2.58
C ARG A 60 -4.87 -5.78 -2.37
N VAL A 61 -4.46 -6.09 -1.14
CA VAL A 61 -3.88 -7.39 -0.78
C VAL A 61 -4.64 -7.94 0.42
N GLY A 62 -5.15 -9.16 0.30
CA GLY A 62 -5.93 -9.82 1.34
C GLY A 62 -6.01 -11.33 1.12
N SER A 63 -6.66 -12.03 2.04
CA SER A 63 -6.82 -13.49 1.95
C SER A 63 -7.75 -13.90 0.80
N SER A 64 -7.50 -15.07 0.22
CA SER A 64 -8.32 -15.67 -0.84
C SER A 64 -9.71 -16.11 -0.37
N ASP A 65 -9.93 -16.22 0.93
CA ASP A 65 -11.20 -16.53 1.60
C ASP A 65 -11.73 -15.37 2.47
N GLY A 66 -11.09 -14.20 2.40
CA GLY A 66 -11.38 -13.05 3.25
C GLY A 66 -12.32 -11.99 2.64
N GLY A 67 -12.25 -10.76 3.17
CA GLY A 67 -13.06 -9.64 2.70
C GLY A 67 -12.85 -9.31 1.21
N LEU A 68 -11.62 -9.49 0.71
CA LEU A 68 -11.26 -9.21 -0.67
C LEU A 68 -11.94 -10.17 -1.66
N SER A 69 -12.05 -11.47 -1.33
CA SER A 69 -12.71 -12.43 -2.20
C SER A 69 -14.22 -12.19 -2.29
N ARG A 70 -14.85 -11.81 -1.17
CA ARG A 70 -16.25 -11.37 -1.17
C ARG A 70 -16.45 -10.12 -2.04
N GLU A 71 -15.52 -9.16 -2.00
CA GLU A 71 -15.57 -7.98 -2.87
C GLU A 71 -15.51 -8.37 -4.34
N LEU A 72 -14.60 -9.29 -4.72
CA LEU A 72 -14.49 -9.79 -6.09
C LEU A 72 -15.76 -10.51 -6.56
N GLN A 73 -16.38 -11.33 -5.72
CA GLN A 73 -17.67 -11.97 -6.01
C GLN A 73 -18.80 -10.95 -6.21
N LEU A 74 -18.81 -9.87 -5.42
CA LEU A 74 -19.77 -8.79 -5.59
C LEU A 74 -19.55 -8.05 -6.91
N ARG A 75 -18.29 -7.76 -7.25
CA ARG A 75 -17.94 -7.18 -8.56
C ARG A 75 -18.42 -8.04 -9.71
N GLU A 76 -18.22 -9.36 -9.65
CA GLU A 76 -18.68 -10.29 -10.69
C GLU A 76 -20.20 -10.25 -10.84
N LYS A 77 -20.94 -10.26 -9.72
CA LYS A 77 -22.41 -10.21 -9.72
C LYS A 77 -22.98 -8.88 -10.21
N LEU A 78 -22.31 -7.77 -9.88
CA LEU A 78 -22.73 -6.45 -10.32
C LEU A 78 -22.32 -6.24 -11.78
N GLY A 79 -21.16 -6.72 -12.21
CA GLY A 79 -20.62 -6.46 -13.54
C GLY A 79 -20.18 -4.99 -13.66
N ASN A 80 -20.49 -4.36 -14.80
CA ASN A 80 -19.98 -3.03 -15.16
C ASN A 80 -20.83 -1.88 -14.57
N TYR A 81 -21.19 -1.94 -13.29
CA TYR A 81 -21.79 -0.77 -12.65
C TYR A 81 -20.74 0.32 -12.48
N ALA A 82 -21.05 1.52 -12.98
CA ALA A 82 -20.16 2.69 -12.98
C ALA A 82 -19.65 3.15 -11.59
N MET A 83 -20.16 2.56 -10.50
CA MET A 83 -19.73 2.87 -9.13
C MET A 83 -18.50 2.09 -8.69
N ILE A 84 -18.13 1.00 -9.39
CA ILE A 84 -16.96 0.19 -9.03
C ILE A 84 -15.83 0.55 -10.00
N ALA A 85 -14.73 1.08 -9.47
CA ALA A 85 -13.53 1.35 -10.26
C ALA A 85 -13.10 0.11 -11.06
N GLU A 86 -12.46 0.27 -12.21
CA GLU A 86 -12.02 -0.86 -13.04
C GLU A 86 -11.09 -1.83 -12.27
N LEU A 87 -11.21 -3.14 -12.54
CA LEU A 87 -10.26 -4.15 -12.05
C LEU A 87 -9.31 -4.46 -13.20
N LEU A 88 -8.10 -3.92 -13.12
CA LEU A 88 -7.09 -4.09 -14.17
C LEU A 88 -6.51 -5.51 -14.20
N ALA A 89 -6.19 -6.06 -13.02
CA ALA A 89 -5.67 -7.42 -12.88
C ALA A 89 -5.94 -7.99 -11.49
N SER A 90 -5.88 -9.32 -11.36
CA SER A 90 -5.92 -10.02 -10.09
C SER A 90 -5.08 -11.30 -10.13
N THR A 91 -4.44 -11.66 -9.02
CA THR A 91 -3.65 -12.89 -8.90
C THR A 91 -3.74 -13.45 -7.49
N THR A 92 -3.54 -14.76 -7.34
CA THR A 92 -3.41 -15.43 -6.05
C THR A 92 -2.01 -16.03 -5.96
N LYS A 93 -1.35 -15.87 -4.81
CA LYS A 93 -0.03 -16.43 -4.51
C LYS A 93 -0.11 -17.20 -3.20
N ASP A 94 0.63 -18.30 -3.09
CA ASP A 94 0.62 -19.17 -1.90
C ASP A 94 1.17 -18.47 -0.64
N SER A 95 2.07 -17.51 -0.82
CA SER A 95 2.67 -16.76 0.28
C SER A 95 2.92 -15.31 -0.13
N VAL A 96 2.32 -14.38 0.62
CA VAL A 96 2.52 -12.93 0.50
C VAL A 96 2.87 -12.38 1.87
N VAL A 97 3.99 -11.68 1.97
CA VAL A 97 4.45 -11.03 3.20
C VAL A 97 4.31 -9.53 3.03
N ILE A 98 3.59 -8.89 3.95
CA ILE A 98 3.38 -7.45 3.92
C ILE A 98 4.31 -6.83 4.96
N ASN A 99 5.21 -5.95 4.52
CA ASN A 99 6.12 -5.22 5.41
C ASN A 99 5.76 -3.72 5.43
N PRO A 100 4.79 -3.31 6.28
CA PRO A 100 4.34 -1.93 6.34
C PRO A 100 5.38 -1.01 6.99
N ARG A 101 6.36 -1.55 7.75
CA ARG A 101 7.38 -0.76 8.45
C ARG A 101 8.42 -0.16 7.52
N ALA A 102 8.65 -0.76 6.36
CA ALA A 102 9.48 -0.20 5.32
C ALA A 102 8.91 1.12 4.75
N CYS A 103 7.59 1.37 4.89
CA CYS A 103 6.94 2.57 4.37
C CYS A 103 7.02 3.81 5.28
N PHE A 104 7.49 3.67 6.53
CA PHE A 104 7.50 4.75 7.54
C PHE A 104 8.88 5.42 7.72
N GLN A 105 9.87 5.09 6.88
CA GLN A 105 11.25 5.57 7.07
C GLN A 105 11.50 7.03 6.65
N SER A 106 10.49 7.76 6.17
CA SER A 106 10.63 9.15 5.72
C SER A 106 10.38 10.22 6.79
N PHE A 107 10.18 9.85 8.05
CA PHE A 107 10.31 10.80 9.15
C PHE A 107 11.72 10.71 9.74
N PRO A 108 12.54 11.78 9.66
CA PRO A 108 13.81 11.84 10.37
C PRO A 108 13.53 11.61 11.87
N GLN A 109 13.96 10.47 12.40
CA GLN A 109 13.80 10.18 13.85
C GLN A 109 14.76 11.01 14.72
N ASP A 110 15.68 11.77 14.10
CA ASP A 110 16.67 12.62 14.78
C ASP A 110 16.24 14.08 14.94
N LEU A 111 15.06 14.46 14.46
CA LEU A 111 14.49 15.76 14.77
C LEU A 111 13.49 15.57 15.90
N ASP A 112 13.91 15.92 17.11
CA ASP A 112 12.97 16.22 18.20
C ASP A 112 11.81 17.04 17.60
N PRO A 113 10.55 16.64 17.82
CA PRO A 113 9.41 17.39 17.30
C PRO A 113 9.60 18.86 17.69
N PRO A 114 9.35 19.83 16.78
CA PRO A 114 9.59 21.22 17.05
C PRO A 114 8.91 21.60 18.36
N GLN A 115 9.73 21.95 19.35
CA GLN A 115 9.27 22.25 20.69
C GLN A 115 8.25 23.39 20.55
N PRO A 116 7.01 23.24 21.07
CA PRO A 116 6.05 24.32 21.02
C PRO A 116 6.67 25.57 21.65
N PRO A 117 6.43 26.77 21.09
CA PRO A 117 7.07 27.98 21.57
C PRO A 117 6.82 28.14 23.08
N LEU A 118 7.89 28.44 23.82
CA LEU A 118 7.83 28.74 25.25
C LEU A 118 6.84 29.89 25.48
N ILE A 119 5.63 29.57 25.90
CA ILE A 119 4.73 30.56 26.50
C ILE A 119 5.39 30.95 27.82
N ARG A 120 5.88 32.19 27.87
CA ARG A 120 6.60 32.77 29.02
C ARG A 120 5.77 32.62 30.29
N GLY A 121 6.07 31.62 31.12
CA GLY A 121 5.44 31.45 32.44
C GLY A 121 5.10 30.02 32.87
N GLU A 122 5.13 29.03 31.97
CA GLU A 122 4.78 27.64 32.32
C GLU A 122 6.06 26.79 32.47
N PRO A 123 6.36 26.20 33.66
CA PRO A 123 7.46 25.26 33.79
C PRO A 123 7.17 24.00 32.96
N TYR A 124 8.18 23.53 32.25
CA TYR A 124 8.15 22.30 31.46
C TYR A 124 7.66 21.14 32.36
N SER A 125 6.42 20.70 32.19
CA SER A 125 5.89 19.54 32.90
C SER A 125 6.60 18.30 32.34
N LYS A 126 7.60 17.80 33.07
CA LYS A 126 8.24 16.52 32.75
C LYS A 126 7.16 15.44 32.90
N SER A 127 6.80 14.81 31.78
CA SER A 127 6.03 13.55 31.77
C SER A 127 6.69 12.52 32.69
N PRO A 128 5.89 11.64 33.32
CA PRO A 128 6.32 10.89 34.50
C PRO A 128 7.45 9.91 34.18
N GLU A 129 8.40 9.83 35.10
CA GLU A 129 9.38 8.73 35.14
C GLU A 129 8.64 7.40 35.06
N ARG A 130 9.10 6.53 34.15
CA ARG A 130 8.74 5.11 34.16
C ARG A 130 9.09 4.54 35.52
N ALA A 131 8.08 4.38 36.36
CA ALA A 131 8.16 3.53 37.53
C ALA A 131 7.81 2.09 37.09
N ILE A 132 8.83 1.25 37.22
CA ILE A 132 8.88 -0.23 37.29
C ILE A 132 8.61 -1.02 36.01
#